data_AF-A0A1I7IKV6-F1
#
_entry.id   AF-A0A1I7IKV6-F1
#
_cell.length_a   1.000
_cell.length_b   1.000
_cell.length_c   1.000
_cell.angle_alpha   90.00
_cell.angle_beta   90.00
_cell.angle_gamma   90.00
#
_symmetry.space_group_name_H-M   'P 1'
#
loop_
_entity.id
_entity.type
_entity.pdbx_description
1 polymer ?
#
loop_
_entity_poly.entity_id
_entity_poly.type
_entity_poly.pdbx_seq_one_letter_code
_entity_poly.pdbx_strand_id
1 'polypeptide(L)'
;MSLSTTIPSTQQARDPGGPDLAAVKQRQQATWASGDFAVIGVTLQIVGETLAEAADIRAGEQVIDIAAGNGNATLAAAHRFAKVTSTDYVPALLEKGRMRAAA
;
A
#
# COMPACT_ATOMS: atom_id res chain seq x y z
N MET A 1 1.82 -15.08 34.77
CA MET A 1 1.82 -16.21 33.82
C MET A 1 1.66 -15.63 32.42
N SER A 2 2.75 -15.53 31.65
CA SER A 2 2.73 -14.99 30.28
C SER A 2 2.78 -16.15 29.30
N LEU A 3 1.71 -16.35 28.54
CA LEU A 3 1.63 -17.40 27.51
C LEU A 3 2.27 -16.84 26.22
N SER A 4 3.55 -17.13 26.03
CA SER A 4 4.25 -16.88 24.77
C SER A 4 3.73 -17.86 23.71
N THR A 5 2.88 -17.37 22.80
CA THR A 5 2.37 -18.17 21.68
C THR A 5 3.31 -18.00 20.49
N THR A 6 4.23 -18.94 20.31
CA THR A 6 5.06 -19.03 19.11
C THR A 6 4.19 -19.53 17.96
N ILE A 7 3.91 -18.66 16.98
CA ILE A 7 3.27 -19.08 15.72
C ILE A 7 4.33 -19.84 14.90
N PRO A 8 4.12 -21.13 14.54
CA PRO A 8 5.05 -21.84 13.69
C PRO A 8 5.00 -21.24 12.28
N SER A 9 6.13 -20.72 11.80
CA SER A 9 6.25 -20.30 10.39
C SER A 9 6.37 -21.54 9.51
N THR A 10 5.29 -21.92 8.83
CA THR A 10 5.39 -22.85 7.71
C THR A 10 6.12 -22.17 6.56
N GLN A 11 7.42 -22.43 6.43
CA GLN A 11 8.18 -22.05 5.26
C GLN A 11 7.71 -22.94 4.10
N GLN A 12 6.77 -22.44 3.30
CA GLN A 12 6.32 -23.11 2.07
C GLN A 12 7.54 -23.39 1.18
N ALA A 13 7.75 -24.67 0.85
CA ALA A 13 8.76 -25.10 -0.10
C ALA A 13 8.47 -24.45 -1.47
N ARG A 14 9.46 -23.74 -2.03
CA ARG A 14 9.33 -23.13 -3.35
C ARG A 14 9.33 -24.25 -4.41
N ASP A 15 8.32 -24.27 -5.26
CA ASP A 15 8.22 -25.21 -6.38
C ASP A 15 9.33 -24.90 -7.42
N PRO A 16 10.26 -25.84 -7.70
CA PRO A 16 11.34 -25.63 -8.66
C PRO A 16 10.88 -25.50 -10.12
N GLY A 17 9.61 -25.82 -10.43
CA GLY A 17 9.00 -25.58 -11.74
C GLY A 17 8.22 -24.25 -11.84
N GLY A 18 8.16 -23.49 -10.74
CA GLY A 18 7.44 -22.22 -10.67
C GLY A 18 8.12 -21.09 -11.45
N PRO A 19 7.36 -20.06 -11.86
CA PRO A 19 7.94 -18.89 -12.53
C PRO A 19 9.02 -18.23 -11.66
N ASP A 20 10.07 -17.68 -12.29
CA ASP A 20 11.08 -16.88 -11.60
C ASP A 20 10.44 -15.60 -11.04
N LEU A 21 10.04 -15.66 -9.78
CA LEU A 21 9.38 -14.57 -9.09
C LEU A 21 10.30 -13.34 -8.92
N ALA A 22 11.63 -13.52 -8.90
CA ALA A 22 12.56 -12.40 -8.80
C ALA A 22 12.55 -11.61 -10.11
N ALA A 23 12.69 -12.29 -11.25
CA ALA A 23 12.62 -11.67 -12.57
C ALA A 23 11.23 -11.05 -12.86
N VAL A 24 10.15 -11.70 -12.40
CA VAL A 24 8.79 -11.13 -12.51
C VAL A 24 8.68 -9.84 -11.68
N LYS A 25 9.08 -9.86 -10.41
CA LYS A 25 9.05 -8.67 -9.54
C LYS A 25 9.88 -7.54 -10.11
N GLN A 26 11.06 -7.82 -10.68
CA GLN A 26 11.92 -6.79 -11.28
C GLN A 26 11.31 -6.16 -12.55
N ARG A 27 10.57 -6.92 -13.36
CA ARG A 27 9.87 -6.35 -14.53
C ARG A 27 8.63 -5.55 -14.14
N GLN A 28 7.85 -6.07 -13.20
CA GLN A 28 6.76 -5.31 -12.58
C GLN A 28 7.31 -4.01 -11.99
N GLN A 29 8.48 -4.10 -11.34
CA GLN A 29 9.14 -2.96 -10.73
C GLN A 29 9.36 -1.82 -11.68
N ALA A 30 10.05 -2.12 -12.78
CA ALA A 30 10.39 -1.13 -13.79
C ALA A 30 9.13 -0.54 -14.43
N THR A 31 8.13 -1.38 -14.69
CA THR A 31 6.86 -0.96 -15.29
C THR A 31 6.16 0.07 -14.40
N TRP A 32 5.96 -0.23 -13.12
CA TRP A 32 5.31 0.67 -12.17
C TRP A 32 6.16 1.87 -11.75
N ALA A 33 7.48 1.85 -11.98
CA ALA A 33 8.33 3.02 -11.77
C ALA A 33 8.27 4.01 -12.95
N SER A 34 8.01 3.52 -14.17
CA SER A 34 8.00 4.33 -15.39
C SER A 34 6.73 5.16 -15.63
N GLY A 35 5.63 4.85 -14.93
CA GLY A 35 4.37 5.57 -15.11
C GLY A 35 4.34 6.90 -14.36
N ASP A 36 3.77 7.93 -14.99
CA ASP A 36 3.47 9.19 -14.31
C ASP A 36 2.12 9.11 -13.57
N PHE A 37 2.12 8.32 -12.49
CA PHE A 37 0.94 8.13 -11.64
C PHE A 37 0.52 9.39 -10.88
N ALA A 38 1.30 10.48 -10.94
CA ALA A 38 0.88 11.77 -10.38
C ALA A 38 -0.24 12.41 -11.22
N VAL A 39 -0.16 12.29 -12.55
CA VAL A 39 -1.16 12.86 -13.48
C VAL A 39 -2.49 12.09 -13.40
N ILE A 40 -2.43 10.76 -13.30
CA ILE A 40 -3.63 9.91 -13.16
C ILE A 40 -4.16 9.93 -11.72
N GLY A 41 -3.27 10.08 -10.72
CA GLY A 41 -3.64 10.03 -9.31
C GLY A 41 -4.67 11.07 -8.92
N VAL A 42 -4.59 12.30 -9.43
CA VAL A 42 -5.55 13.37 -9.09
C VAL A 42 -6.96 13.04 -9.58
N THR A 43 -7.10 12.47 -10.78
CA THR A 43 -8.43 12.14 -11.33
C THR A 43 -9.11 10.99 -10.58
N LEU A 44 -8.32 10.16 -9.88
CA LEU A 44 -8.81 9.01 -9.11
C LEU A 44 -8.97 9.28 -7.62
N GLN A 45 -8.77 10.52 -7.15
CA GLN A 45 -8.84 10.83 -5.72
C GLN A 45 -10.23 10.53 -5.12
N ILE A 46 -11.30 10.76 -5.89
CA ILE A 46 -12.68 10.44 -5.46
C ILE A 46 -12.90 8.95 -5.21
N VAL A 47 -12.16 8.08 -5.91
CA VAL A 47 -12.23 6.63 -5.70
C VAL A 47 -11.67 6.27 -4.32
N GLY A 48 -10.59 6.92 -3.89
CA GLY A 48 -10.04 6.75 -2.55
C GLY A 48 -11.04 7.16 -1.46
N GLU A 49 -11.72 8.29 -1.65
CA GLU A 49 -12.75 8.77 -0.72
C GLU A 49 -13.97 7.83 -0.65
N THR A 50 -14.44 7.38 -1.82
CA THR A 50 -15.57 6.44 -1.91
C THR A 50 -15.22 5.09 -1.27
N LEU A 51 -13.99 4.62 -1.46
CA LEU A 51 -13.50 3.40 -0.82
C LEU A 51 -13.45 3.54 0.70
N ALA A 52 -12.91 4.64 1.21
CA ALA A 52 -12.83 4.89 2.65
C ALA A 52 -14.22 5.00 3.29
N GLU A 53 -15.20 5.56 2.57
CA GLU A 53 -16.60 5.58 2.99
C GLU A 53 -17.21 4.17 3.00
N ALA A 54 -17.07 3.43 1.91
CA ALA A 54 -17.63 2.08 1.79
C ALA A 54 -17.02 1.10 2.80
N ALA A 55 -15.75 1.29 3.16
CA ALA A 55 -15.06 0.53 4.19
C ALA A 55 -15.42 0.99 5.63
N ASP A 56 -16.22 2.06 5.78
CA ASP A 56 -16.59 2.69 7.05
C ASP A 56 -15.37 2.98 7.94
N ILE A 57 -14.30 3.56 7.35
CA ILE A 57 -13.09 3.89 8.11
C ILE A 57 -13.41 4.96 9.16
N ARG A 58 -13.06 4.67 10.41
CA ARG A 58 -13.37 5.53 11.56
C ARG A 58 -12.12 6.17 12.15
N ALA A 59 -12.35 7.27 12.87
CA ALA A 59 -11.31 7.97 13.59
C ALA A 59 -10.60 7.04 14.60
N GLY A 60 -9.27 7.13 14.65
CA GLY A 60 -8.43 6.36 15.55
C GLY A 60 -8.13 4.92 15.10
N GLU A 61 -8.73 4.43 14.02
CA GLU A 61 -8.41 3.11 13.49
C GLU A 61 -6.99 3.04 12.92
N GLN A 62 -6.39 1.85 12.96
CA GLN A 62 -5.09 1.59 12.33
C GLN A 62 -5.32 0.93 10.98
N VAL A 63 -4.87 1.58 9.90
CA VAL A 63 -5.08 1.13 8.52
C VAL A 63 -3.73 0.80 7.88
N ILE A 64 -3.67 -0.30 7.12
CA ILE A 64 -2.55 -0.61 6.25
C ILE A 64 -2.96 -0.45 4.79
N ASP A 65 -2.31 0.46 4.08
CA ASP A 65 -2.53 0.67 2.63
C ASP A 65 -1.41 -0.04 1.85
N ILE A 66 -1.79 -1.06 1.08
CA ILE A 66 -0.87 -1.90 0.31
C ILE A 66 -0.95 -1.49 -1.17
N ALA A 67 0.21 -1.26 -1.78
CA ALA A 67 0.31 -0.65 -3.10
C ALA A 67 -0.31 0.76 -3.13
N ALA A 68 0.05 1.54 -2.10
CA ALA A 68 -0.52 2.87 -1.86
C ALA A 68 -0.23 3.87 -3.00
N GLY A 69 0.76 3.59 -3.85
CA GLY A 69 1.24 4.51 -4.87
C GLY A 69 1.60 5.86 -4.24
N ASN A 70 1.01 6.93 -4.75
CA ASN A 70 1.18 8.29 -4.22
C ASN A 70 0.09 8.68 -3.19
N GLY A 71 -0.68 7.74 -2.66
CA GLY A 71 -1.44 7.89 -1.42
C GLY A 71 -2.89 8.37 -1.56
N ASN A 72 -3.63 8.04 -2.62
CA ASN A 72 -5.04 8.44 -2.69
C ASN A 72 -5.89 7.81 -1.58
N ALA A 73 -5.79 6.49 -1.37
CA ALA A 73 -6.52 5.81 -0.31
C ALA A 73 -5.94 6.15 1.07
N THR A 74 -4.60 6.20 1.19
CA THR A 74 -3.90 6.71 2.38
C THR A 74 -4.47 8.03 2.88
N LEU A 75 -4.57 9.04 2.01
CA LEU A 75 -5.00 10.37 2.40
C LEU A 75 -6.49 10.40 2.75
N ALA A 76 -7.33 9.69 2.00
CA ALA A 76 -8.76 9.55 2.31
C ALA A 76 -8.99 8.94 3.71
N ALA A 77 -8.27 7.87 4.04
CA ALA A 77 -8.33 7.27 5.37
C ALA A 77 -7.78 8.21 6.46
N ALA A 78 -6.67 8.91 6.19
CA ALA A 78 -6.09 9.87 7.11
C ALA A 78 -7.00 11.10 7.38
N HIS A 79 -7.72 11.59 6.37
CA HIS A 79 -8.72 12.66 6.52
C HIS A 79 -9.88 12.28 7.45
N ARG A 80 -10.13 10.98 7.62
CA ARG A 80 -11.09 10.44 8.60
C ARG A 80 -10.47 10.21 9.98
N PHE A 81 -9.27 10.74 10.22
CA PHE A 81 -8.49 10.62 11.45
C PHE A 81 -8.03 9.20 11.78
N ALA A 82 -7.93 8.32 10.78
CA ALA A 82 -7.26 7.03 10.94
C ALA A 82 -5.74 7.19 10.95
N LYS A 83 -5.04 6.26 11.61
CA LYS A 83 -3.59 6.14 11.60
C LYS A 83 -3.18 5.15 10.51
N VAL A 84 -2.69 5.67 9.39
CA VAL A 84 -2.39 4.86 8.20
C VAL A 84 -0.90 4.55 8.11
N THR A 85 -0.55 3.31 7.79
CA THR A 85 0.78 2.88 7.36
C THR A 85 0.70 2.43 5.92
N SER A 86 1.52 3.02 5.05
CA SER A 86 1.50 2.72 3.62
C SER A 86 2.73 1.93 3.19
N THR A 87 2.52 1.02 2.24
CA THR A 87 3.60 0.30 1.57
C THR A 87 3.41 0.38 0.07
N ASP A 88 4.52 0.52 -0.64
CA ASP A 88 4.54 0.38 -2.07
C ASP A 88 5.87 -0.22 -2.47
N TYR A 89 5.84 -0.91 -3.60
CA TYR A 89 7.00 -1.57 -4.15
C TYR A 89 7.91 -0.51 -4.88
N VAL A 90 7.39 0.67 -5.26
CA VAL A 90 8.17 1.83 -5.79
C VAL A 90 8.40 2.90 -4.71
N PRO A 91 9.64 3.06 -4.18
CA PRO A 91 9.92 4.04 -3.11
C PRO A 91 9.60 5.50 -3.47
N ALA A 92 9.81 5.88 -4.73
CA ALA A 92 9.55 7.25 -5.19
C ALA A 92 8.05 7.63 -5.13
N LEU A 93 7.14 6.65 -5.21
CA LEU A 93 5.71 6.91 -5.07
C LEU A 93 5.34 7.21 -3.61
N LEU A 94 5.90 6.46 -2.66
CA LEU A 94 5.73 6.73 -1.22
C LEU A 94 6.25 8.12 -0.84
N GLU A 95 7.39 8.54 -1.38
CA GLU A 95 7.90 9.89 -1.12
C GLU A 95 6.96 10.99 -1.63
N LYS A 96 6.35 10.80 -2.81
CA LYS A 96 5.29 11.69 -3.30
C LYS A 96 4.07 11.70 -2.38
N GLY A 97 3.63 10.54 -1.91
CA GLY A 97 2.55 10.43 -0.93
C GLY A 97 2.86 11.16 0.39
N ARG A 98 4.10 11.01 0.88
CA ARG A 98 4.59 11.73 2.08
C ARG A 98 4.55 13.24 1.90
N MET A 99 4.98 13.75 0.74
CA MET A 99 4.91 15.18 0.44
C MET A 99 3.46 15.68 0.41
N ARG A 100 2.53 14.92 -0.20
CA ARG A 100 1.10 15.27 -0.21
C ARG A 100 0.48 15.28 1.20
N ALA A 101 0.87 14.34 2.06
CA ALA A 101 0.38 14.27 3.43
C ALA A 101 0.86 15.43 4.33
N ALA A 102 1.94 16.10 3.94
CA ALA A 102 2.52 17.21 4.68
C ALA A 102 2.07 18.60 4.18
N ALA A 103 1.39 18.66 3.03
CA ALA A 103 0.89 19.91 2.42
C ALA A 103 -0.45 20.32 3.02
#